data_AF-A0A8T4X4R7-F1
#
_entry.id   AF-A0A8T4X4R7-F1
#
_cell.length_a   1.000
_cell.length_b   1.000
_cell.length_c   1.000
_cell.angle_alpha   90.00
_cell.angle_beta   90.00
_cell.angle_gamma   90.00
#
_symmetry.space_group_name_H-M   'P 1'
#
loop_
_entity.id
_entity.type
_entity.pdbx_description
1 polymer ?
#
loop_
_entity_poly.entity_id
_entity_poly.type
_entity_poly.pdbx_seq_one_letter_code
_entity_poly.pdbx_strand_id
1 'polypeptide(L)'
;MISFEHRVLSEYKLKTSKIDTLSNSIMTHRDPNSQEAKQASDFLDVLINETDSFYDKHSDILSNNGKRPHPRSHLSESKQWNENVEKFYEKNPYRRRKN
;
A
#
# COMPACT_ATOMS: atom_id res chain seq x y z
N MET A 1 9.02 19.75 -14.18
CA MET A 1 9.07 18.29 -14.40
C MET A 1 8.97 17.62 -13.03
N ILE A 2 8.06 16.66 -12.84
CA ILE A 2 7.93 15.96 -11.55
C ILE A 2 9.06 14.95 -11.35
N SER A 3 9.67 14.92 -10.16
CA SER A 3 10.80 14.04 -9.84
C SER A 3 10.38 12.57 -9.84
N PHE A 4 11.34 11.66 -10.07
CA PHE A 4 11.10 10.22 -10.06
C PHE A 4 10.54 9.75 -8.71
N GLU A 5 11.16 10.18 -7.61
CA GLU A 5 10.69 9.90 -6.25
C GLU A 5 9.23 10.32 -6.05
N HIS A 6 8.85 11.50 -6.49
CA HIS A 6 7.47 11.95 -6.34
C HIS A 6 6.50 11.15 -7.22
N ARG A 7 6.93 10.63 -8.38
CA ARG A 7 6.12 9.69 -9.18
C ARG A 7 5.89 8.39 -8.43
N VAL A 8 6.94 7.80 -7.86
CA VAL A 8 6.88 6.56 -7.07
C VAL A 8 5.92 6.72 -5.88
N LEU A 9 6.04 7.81 -5.13
CA LEU A 9 5.16 8.09 -3.98
C LEU A 9 3.70 8.27 -4.39
N SER A 10 3.44 9.00 -5.48
CA SER A 10 2.09 9.21 -6.00
C SER A 10 1.48 7.90 -6.51
N GLU A 11 2.24 7.11 -7.25
CA GLU A 11 1.78 5.84 -7.79
C GLU A 11 1.46 4.84 -6.68
N TYR A 12 2.33 4.74 -5.67
CA TYR A 12 2.07 3.88 -4.51
C TYR A 12 0.79 4.28 -3.77
N LYS A 13 0.54 5.59 -3.61
CA LYS A 13 -0.70 6.11 -3.02
C LYS A 13 -1.94 5.73 -3.84
N LEU A 14 -1.85 5.76 -5.17
CA LEU A 14 -2.95 5.36 -6.04
C LEU A 14 -3.22 3.85 -5.96
N LYS A 15 -2.17 3.02 -5.98
CA LYS A 15 -2.28 1.57 -5.87
C LYS A 15 -2.94 1.14 -4.55
N THR A 16 -2.48 1.67 -3.42
CA THR A 16 -3.09 1.43 -2.10
C THR A 16 -4.56 1.90 -2.03
N SER A 17 -4.86 3.08 -2.57
CA SER A 17 -6.24 3.58 -2.63
C SER A 17 -7.17 2.68 -3.47
N LYS A 18 -6.67 2.04 -4.52
CA LYS A 18 -7.47 1.08 -5.32
C LYS A 18 -7.81 -0.17 -4.54
N ILE A 19 -6.84 -0.72 -3.78
CA ILE A 19 -7.05 -1.87 -2.89
C ILE A 19 -8.12 -1.53 -1.84
N ASP A 20 -8.00 -0.39 -1.18
CA ASP A 20 -8.98 0.04 -0.17
C ASP A 20 -10.38 0.20 -0.76
N THR A 21 -10.48 0.84 -1.93
CA THR A 21 -11.76 1.07 -2.61
C THR A 21 -12.42 -0.24 -3.01
N LEU A 22 -11.69 -1.15 -3.65
CA LEU A 22 -12.22 -2.43 -4.08
C LEU A 22 -12.60 -3.32 -2.89
N SER A 23 -11.75 -3.36 -1.86
CA SER A 23 -12.05 -4.12 -0.66
C SER A 23 -13.32 -3.63 0.04
N ASN A 24 -13.49 -2.31 0.19
CA ASN A 24 -14.72 -1.75 0.76
C ASN A 24 -15.95 -2.02 -0.12
N SER A 25 -15.79 -1.95 -1.44
CA SER A 25 -16.86 -2.30 -2.39
C SER A 25 -17.32 -3.75 -2.25
N ILE A 26 -16.38 -4.69 -2.07
CA ILE A 26 -16.71 -6.11 -1.85
C ILE A 26 -17.42 -6.29 -0.51
N MET A 27 -16.93 -5.66 0.56
CA MET A 27 -17.52 -5.78 1.90
C MET A 27 -18.92 -5.19 2.02
N THR A 28 -19.25 -4.21 1.20
CA THR A 28 -20.56 -3.54 1.17
C THR A 28 -21.47 -4.06 0.04
N HIS A 29 -21.02 -5.09 -0.69
CA HIS A 29 -21.77 -5.67 -1.79
C HIS A 29 -23.08 -6.31 -1.30
N ARG A 30 -24.18 -6.08 -2.03
CA ARG A 30 -25.53 -6.54 -1.64
C ARG A 30 -25.64 -8.07 -1.56
N ASP A 31 -24.91 -8.77 -2.42
CA ASP A 31 -24.82 -10.23 -2.44
C ASP A 31 -23.35 -10.66 -2.37
N PRO A 32 -22.78 -10.85 -1.17
CA PRO A 32 -21.35 -11.14 -1.00
C PRO A 32 -20.95 -12.53 -1.52
N ASN A 33 -21.91 -13.42 -1.79
CA ASN A 33 -21.66 -14.75 -2.32
C ASN A 33 -21.85 -14.84 -3.85
N SER A 34 -22.18 -13.72 -4.50
CA SER A 34 -22.36 -13.66 -5.94
C SER A 34 -21.06 -13.99 -6.68
N GLN A 35 -21.20 -14.41 -7.94
CA GLN A 35 -20.04 -14.64 -8.81
C GLN A 35 -19.22 -13.36 -9.01
N GLU A 36 -19.88 -12.20 -9.06
CA GLU A 36 -19.23 -10.90 -9.17
C GLU A 36 -18.37 -10.58 -7.93
N ALA A 37 -18.90 -10.80 -6.72
CA ALA A 37 -18.16 -10.57 -5.48
C ALA A 37 -16.92 -11.48 -5.38
N LYS A 38 -17.04 -12.74 -5.82
CA LYS A 38 -15.91 -13.68 -5.90
C LYS A 38 -14.85 -13.21 -6.88
N GLN A 39 -15.24 -12.85 -8.10
CA GLN A 39 -14.30 -12.35 -9.12
C GLN A 39 -13.63 -11.03 -8.70
N ALA A 40 -14.36 -10.15 -8.01
CA ALA A 40 -13.80 -8.94 -7.44
C ALA A 40 -12.76 -9.25 -6.35
N SER A 41 -13.01 -10.28 -5.52
CA SER A 41 -12.04 -10.77 -4.53
C SER A 41 -10.79 -11.32 -5.21
N ASP A 42 -10.94 -12.14 -6.25
CA ASP A 42 -9.80 -12.68 -7.00
C ASP A 42 -8.97 -11.54 -7.63
N PHE A 43 -9.64 -10.51 -8.14
CA PHE A 43 -8.97 -9.33 -8.70
C PHE A 43 -8.28 -8.48 -7.62
N LEU A 44 -8.83 -8.43 -6.39
CA LEU A 44 -8.20 -7.76 -5.26
C LEU A 44 -6.82 -8.38 -4.95
N ASP A 45 -6.72 -9.71 -4.99
CA ASP A 45 -5.45 -10.41 -4.77
C ASP A 45 -4.42 -10.06 -5.85
N VAL A 46 -4.84 -9.90 -7.10
CA VAL A 46 -3.95 -9.42 -8.19
C VAL A 46 -3.43 -8.00 -7.89
N LEU A 47 -4.29 -7.10 -7.43
CA LEU A 47 -3.89 -5.73 -7.08
C LEU A 47 -2.93 -5.69 -5.88
N ILE A 48 -3.15 -6.55 -4.89
CA ILE A 48 -2.26 -6.69 -3.73
C ILE A 48 -0.88 -7.15 -4.20
N ASN A 49 -0.82 -8.22 -4.99
CA ASN A 49 0.44 -8.76 -5.53
C ASN A 49 1.19 -7.73 -6.39
N GLU A 50 0.49 -6.98 -7.23
CA GLU A 50 1.09 -5.90 -8.03
C GLU A 50 1.66 -4.78 -7.14
N THR A 51 0.92 -4.41 -6.09
CA THR A 51 1.33 -3.38 -5.13
C THR A 51 2.52 -3.82 -4.30
N ASP A 52 2.58 -5.11 -3.94
CA ASP A 52 3.70 -5.72 -3.23
C ASP A 52 4.96 -5.73 -4.10
N SER A 53 4.85 -6.16 -5.35
CA SER A 53 5.97 -6.10 -6.31
C SER A 53 6.45 -4.66 -6.53
N PHE A 54 5.53 -3.70 -6.61
CA PHE A 54 5.87 -2.28 -6.72
C PHE A 54 6.59 -1.77 -5.47
N TYR A 55 6.12 -2.15 -4.28
CA TYR A 55 6.74 -1.75 -3.03
C TYR A 55 8.15 -2.29 -2.93
N ASP A 56 8.35 -3.58 -3.19
CA ASP A 56 9.66 -4.24 -3.12
C ASP A 56 10.68 -3.60 -4.07
N LYS A 57 10.28 -3.32 -5.33
CA LYS A 57 11.12 -2.63 -6.33
C LYS A 57 11.54 -1.22 -5.94
N HIS A 58 10.75 -0.56 -5.08
CA HIS A 58 10.94 0.84 -4.71
C HIS A 58 11.05 1.04 -3.20
N SER A 59 11.42 -0.02 -2.48
CA SER A 59 11.33 -0.07 -1.02
C SER A 59 12.18 1.01 -0.36
N ASP A 60 13.33 1.33 -0.94
CA ASP A 60 14.22 2.37 -0.44
C ASP A 60 13.55 3.75 -0.48
N ILE A 61 12.94 4.12 -1.60
CA ILE A 61 12.25 5.41 -1.75
C ILE A 61 11.04 5.47 -0.82
N LEU A 62 10.26 4.39 -0.76
CA LEU A 62 9.02 4.33 0.00
C LEU A 62 9.28 4.36 1.52
N SER A 63 10.15 3.48 2.02
CA SER A 63 10.45 3.37 3.45
C SER A 63 11.17 4.61 3.99
N ASN A 64 12.09 5.21 3.22
CA ASN A 64 12.73 6.49 3.59
C ASN A 64 11.76 7.67 3.65
N ASN A 65 10.58 7.55 3.04
CA ASN A 65 9.49 8.53 3.11
C ASN A 65 8.36 8.13 4.07
N GLY A 66 8.63 7.17 4.97
CA GLY A 66 7.68 6.73 5.99
C GLY A 66 6.51 5.93 5.43
N LYS A 67 6.61 5.37 4.22
CA LYS A 67 5.63 4.43 3.68
C LYS A 67 5.97 3.03 4.15
N ARG A 68 4.93 2.27 4.50
CA ARG A 68 4.99 0.85 4.84
C ARG A 68 4.20 0.06 3.80
N PRO A 69 4.44 -1.26 3.65
CA PRO A 69 3.57 -2.12 2.86
C PRO A 69 2.10 -1.96 3.25
N HIS A 70 1.21 -2.25 2.32
CA HIS A 70 -0.22 -2.18 2.58
C HIS A 70 -0.60 -3.20 3.68
N PRO A 71 -1.59 -2.94 4.56
CA PRO A 71 -1.94 -3.90 5.63
C PRO A 71 -2.39 -5.29 5.14
N ARG A 72 -2.88 -5.36 3.90
CA ARG A 72 -3.24 -6.62 3.22
C ARG A 72 -2.10 -7.24 2.39
N SER A 73 -0.90 -6.67 2.47
CA SER A 73 0.29 -7.16 1.78
C SER A 73 0.69 -8.56 2.26
N HIS A 74 1.28 -9.34 1.36
CA HIS A 74 1.90 -10.63 1.67
C HIS A 74 3.41 -10.52 1.94
N LEU A 75 3.98 -9.31 1.85
CA LEU A 75 5.40 -9.09 2.12
C LEU A 75 5.72 -9.35 3.59
N SER A 76 6.83 -10.04 3.83
CA SER A 76 7.37 -10.17 5.18
C SER A 76 7.90 -8.83 5.68
N GLU A 77 7.77 -8.59 6.98
CA GLU A 77 8.32 -7.37 7.57
C GLU A 77 9.85 -7.38 7.50
N SER A 78 10.41 -6.40 6.78
CA SER A 78 11.85 -6.16 6.76
C SER A 78 12.26 -5.22 7.89
N LYS A 79 13.26 -5.65 8.67
CA LYS A 79 13.87 -4.81 9.72
C LYS A 79 14.39 -3.49 9.14
N GLN A 80 15.00 -3.52 7.95
CA GLN A 80 15.55 -2.34 7.29
C GLN A 80 14.47 -1.33 6.91
N TRP A 81 13.34 -1.80 6.36
CA TRP A 81 12.23 -0.91 6.00
C TRP A 81 11.65 -0.23 7.25
N ASN A 82 11.49 -0.99 8.34
CA ASN A 82 11.01 -0.46 9.61
C ASN A 82 11.95 0.59 10.19
N GLU A 83 13.26 0.35 10.17
CA GLU A 83 14.27 1.33 10.61
C GLU A 83 14.23 2.61 9.76
N ASN A 84 14.10 2.50 8.44
CA ASN A 84 13.98 3.67 7.56
C ASN A 84 12.73 4.50 7.88
N VAL A 85 11.60 3.83 8.12
CA VAL A 85 10.34 4.48 8.47
C VAL A 85 10.44 5.17 9.82
N GLU A 86 11.04 4.55 10.83
CA GLU A 86 11.23 5.19 12.14
C GLU A 86 12.15 6.41 12.02
N LYS A 87 13.29 6.31 11.31
CA LYS A 87 14.17 7.45 11.03
C LYS A 87 13.45 8.60 10.33
N PHE A 88 12.53 8.30 9.41
CA PHE A 88 11.70 9.32 8.77
C PHE A 88 10.83 10.06 9.78
N TYR A 89 10.17 9.35 10.70
CA TYR A 89 9.30 9.94 11.70
C TYR A 89 10.04 10.61 12.85
N GLU A 90 11.25 10.16 13.20
CA GLU A 90 12.15 10.88 14.11
C GLU A 90 12.49 12.27 13.58
N LYS A 91 12.76 12.38 12.27
CA LYS A 91 13.02 13.65 11.60
C LYS A 91 11.74 14.48 11.36
N ASN A 92 10.59 13.82 11.26
CA ASN A 92 9.31 14.45 10.95
C ASN A 92 8.23 14.07 11.98
N PRO A 93 8.38 14.46 13.25
CA PRO A 93 7.52 14.00 14.34
C PRO A 93 6.04 14.36 14.13
N TYR A 94 5.75 15.51 13.53
CA TYR A 94 4.38 15.96 13.22
C TYR A 94 3.68 15.12 12.14
N ARG A 95 4.43 14.38 11.33
CA ARG A 95 3.87 13.51 10.28
C ARG A 95 3.51 12.12 10.80
N ARG A 96 3.95 11.76 12.01
CA ARG A 96 3.53 10.53 12.68
C ARG A 96 2.06 10.73 13.04
N ARG A 97 1.15 10.17 12.24
CA ARG A 97 -0.28 10.19 12.58
C ARG A 97 -0.40 9.52 13.95
N LYS A 98 -0.86 10.27 14.95
CA LYS A 98 -1.43 9.67 16.16
C LYS A 98 -2.75 9.08 15.70
N ASN A 99 -2.89 7.76 15.80
CA ASN A 99 -4.17 7.08 15.62
C ASN A 99 -5.23 7.71 16.54
#